data_AF-A0A2E1NGQ2-F1
#
_entry.id   AF-A0A2E1NGQ2-F1
#
_cell.length_a   1.000
_cell.length_b   1.000
_cell.length_c   1.000
_cell.angle_alpha   90.00
_cell.angle_beta   90.00
_cell.angle_gamma   90.00
#
_symmetry.space_group_name_H-M   'P 1'
#
loop_
_entity.id
_entity.type
_entity.pdbx_description
1 polymer ?
#
loop_
_entity_poly.entity_id
_entity_poly.type
_entity_poly.pdbx_seq_one_letter_code
_entity_poly.pdbx_strand_id
1 'polypeptide(L)'
;MVTITHSKRQKKASLNLKYRGDDWIFFDRIIIMNDKKDYMVWKVHNLDQKVELLEPSKTIEEINLHLKAGQVNRLEKVFKNGRLVKLWFMGQEDAVYSISEVDRLANLDVIKYYKGLDLESL
;
A
#
# COMPACT_ATOMS: atom_id res chain seq x y z
N MET A 1 -6.32 4.00 4.93
CA MET A 1 -5.77 4.93 3.92
C MET A 1 -4.53 4.32 3.29
N VAL A 2 -4.43 4.31 1.95
CA VAL A 2 -3.27 3.79 1.20
C VAL A 2 -2.43 4.96 0.73
N THR A 3 -1.19 5.06 1.21
CA THR A 3 -0.30 6.16 0.85
C THR A 3 1.08 5.63 0.47
N ILE A 4 1.50 5.89 -0.75
CA ILE A 4 2.90 5.72 -1.14
C ILE A 4 3.66 6.95 -0.65
N THR A 5 4.73 6.71 0.09
CA THR A 5 5.68 7.75 0.47
C THR A 5 7.04 7.42 -0.09
N HIS A 6 7.90 8.43 -0.21
CA HIS A 6 9.28 8.26 -0.60
C HIS A 6 10.18 8.97 0.40
N SER A 7 11.34 8.38 0.72
CA SER A 7 12.36 9.02 1.53
C SER A 7 13.50 9.49 0.65
N LYS A 8 13.68 10.81 0.51
CA LYS A 8 14.79 11.41 -0.28
C LYS A 8 16.15 10.93 0.21
N ARG A 9 16.32 10.83 1.53
CA ARG A 9 17.59 10.43 2.17
C ARG A 9 17.96 8.97 1.89
N GLN A 10 16.95 8.10 1.71
CA GLN A 10 17.17 6.66 1.50
C GLN A 10 16.99 6.22 0.05
N LYS A 11 16.57 7.10 -0.87
CA LYS A 11 16.25 6.76 -2.27
C LYS A 11 15.26 5.57 -2.38
N LYS A 12 14.35 5.43 -1.41
CA LYS A 12 13.40 4.31 -1.29
C LYS A 12 11.95 4.78 -1.38
N ALA A 13 11.14 4.04 -2.13
CA ALA A 13 9.69 4.15 -2.11
C ALA A 13 9.10 3.14 -1.12
N SER A 14 8.07 3.53 -0.40
CA SER A 14 7.37 2.72 0.60
C SER A 14 5.86 2.81 0.36
N LEU A 15 5.18 1.68 0.40
CA LEU A 15 3.72 1.60 0.46
C LEU A 15 3.32 1.55 1.93
N ASN A 16 2.61 2.58 2.40
CA ASN A 16 2.10 2.66 3.76
C ASN A 16 0.61 2.42 3.75
N LEU A 17 0.19 1.50 4.60
CA LEU A 17 -1.20 1.07 4.72
C LEU A 17 -1.59 1.27 6.17
N LYS A 18 -2.65 2.05 6.36
CA LYS A 18 -3.22 2.29 7.68
C LYS A 18 -4.64 1.78 7.72
N TYR A 19 -4.89 0.86 8.63
CA TYR A 19 -6.19 0.30 8.96
C TYR A 19 -6.63 0.77 10.35
N ARG A 20 -7.93 1.04 10.51
CA ARG A 20 -8.55 1.34 11.79
C ARG A 20 -9.78 0.45 11.91
N GLY A 21 -9.81 -0.40 12.93
CA GLY A 21 -10.86 -1.38 13.14
C GLY A 21 -11.34 -1.42 14.58
N ASP A 22 -12.50 -2.03 14.76
CA ASP A 22 -13.10 -2.31 16.07
C ASP A 22 -12.65 -3.67 16.63
N ASP A 23 -11.72 -4.38 15.97
CA ASP A 23 -11.14 -5.64 16.46
C ASP A 23 -9.67 -5.81 16.02
N TRP A 24 -8.98 -6.79 16.62
CA TRP A 24 -7.61 -7.19 16.26
C TRP A 24 -7.66 -8.11 15.05
N ILE A 25 -7.75 -7.53 13.86
CA ILE A 25 -7.72 -8.32 12.62
C ILE A 25 -6.27 -8.51 12.19
N PHE A 26 -5.86 -9.77 12.05
CA PHE A 26 -4.55 -10.11 11.50
C PHE A 26 -4.70 -10.48 10.03
N PHE A 27 -3.98 -9.76 9.17
CA PHE A 27 -3.92 -10.03 7.75
C PHE A 27 -2.60 -10.72 7.37
N ASP A 28 -2.69 -11.80 6.62
CA ASP A 28 -1.53 -12.53 6.11
C ASP A 28 -1.06 -12.00 4.76
N ARG A 29 -1.95 -11.30 4.04
CA ARG A 29 -1.70 -10.81 2.69
C ARG A 29 -2.39 -9.48 2.43
N ILE A 30 -1.72 -8.67 1.61
CA ILE A 30 -2.27 -7.45 1.03
C ILE A 30 -2.28 -7.59 -0.48
N ILE A 31 -3.41 -7.25 -1.09
CA ILE A 31 -3.58 -7.22 -2.54
C ILE A 31 -4.00 -5.81 -2.95
N ILE A 32 -3.28 -5.22 -3.90
CA ILE A 32 -3.76 -4.05 -4.65
C ILE A 32 -4.11 -4.52 -6.06
N MET A 33 -5.35 -4.32 -6.48
CA MET A 33 -5.84 -4.77 -7.78
C MET A 33 -6.72 -3.73 -8.46
N ASN A 34 -6.72 -3.71 -9.79
CA ASN A 34 -7.63 -2.89 -10.57
C ASN A 34 -8.78 -3.68 -11.20
N ASP A 35 -9.73 -2.94 -11.79
CA ASP A 35 -10.88 -3.47 -12.54
C ASP A 35 -10.49 -4.29 -13.78
N LYS A 36 -9.25 -4.16 -14.27
CA LYS A 36 -8.69 -4.96 -15.37
C LYS A 36 -8.00 -6.25 -14.90
N LYS A 37 -8.10 -6.59 -13.61
CA LYS A 37 -7.46 -7.74 -12.98
C LYS A 37 -5.93 -7.70 -13.00
N ASP A 38 -5.30 -6.53 -13.21
CA ASP A 38 -3.89 -6.35 -12.84
C ASP A 38 -3.81 -6.23 -11.32
N TYR A 39 -2.90 -6.98 -10.70
CA TYR A 39 -2.73 -6.95 -9.27
C TYR A 39 -1.26 -7.05 -8.83
N MET A 40 -1.04 -6.68 -7.57
CA MET A 40 0.15 -6.94 -6.79
C MET A 40 -0.25 -7.54 -5.45
N VAL A 41 0.53 -8.53 -4.98
CA VAL A 41 0.33 -9.19 -3.69
C VAL A 41 1.59 -9.06 -2.85
N TRP A 42 1.41 -8.80 -1.56
CA TRP A 42 2.43 -8.91 -0.55
C TRP A 42 1.98 -9.92 0.51
N LYS A 43 2.90 -10.75 0.97
CA LYS A 43 2.74 -11.47 2.24
C LYS A 43 3.16 -10.54 3.35
N VAL A 44 2.38 -10.49 4.42
CA VAL A 44 2.63 -9.65 5.59
C VAL A 44 3.00 -10.56 6.75
N HIS A 45 4.08 -10.24 7.44
CA HIS A 45 4.45 -10.89 8.68
C HIS A 45 4.20 -9.94 9.84
N ASN A 46 3.90 -10.47 11.04
CA ASN A 46 3.59 -9.65 12.21
C ASN A 46 4.69 -8.63 12.58
N LEU A 47 5.94 -8.88 12.20
CA LEU A 47 7.06 -7.95 12.42
C LEU A 47 7.01 -6.71 11.51
N ASP A 48 6.27 -6.79 10.40
CA ASP A 48 6.08 -5.68 9.46
C ASP A 48 4.96 -4.73 9.90
N GLN A 49 4.30 -5.04 11.03
CA GLN A 49 3.12 -4.36 11.56
C GLN A 49 3.46 -3.55 12.80
N LYS A 50 2.89 -2.34 12.88
CA LYS A 50 2.81 -1.56 14.11
C LYS A 50 1.34 -1.45 14.51
N VAL A 51 1.01 -1.89 15.73
CA VAL A 51 -0.36 -1.87 16.28
C VAL A 51 -0.44 -0.89 17.45
N GLU A 52 -1.42 0.00 17.42
CA GLU A 52 -1.70 0.97 18.47
C GLU A 52 -3.15 0.78 18.98
N LEU A 53 -3.30 0.61 20.29
CA LEU A 53 -4.60 0.48 20.95
C LEU A 53 -5.09 1.87 21.37
N LEU A 54 -6.27 2.27 20.90
CA LEU A 54 -6.84 3.59 21.20
C LEU A 54 -7.82 3.54 22.38
N GLU A 55 -8.78 2.63 22.28
CA GLU A 55 -9.86 2.37 23.25
C GLU A 55 -10.10 0.85 23.27
N PRO A 56 -10.82 0.29 24.26
CA PRO A 56 -11.24 -1.11 24.19
C PRO A 56 -11.84 -1.43 22.81
N SER A 57 -11.37 -2.51 22.20
CA SER A 57 -11.73 -2.97 20.85
C SER A 57 -11.18 -2.12 19.68
N LYS A 58 -10.86 -0.83 19.85
CA LYS A 58 -10.34 -0.01 18.75
C LYS A 58 -8.83 -0.13 18.55
N THR A 59 -8.43 -0.52 17.35
CA THR A 59 -7.02 -0.61 16.94
C THR A 59 -6.70 0.25 15.72
N ILE A 60 -5.46 0.71 15.67
CA ILE A 60 -4.81 1.17 14.46
C ILE A 60 -3.71 0.19 14.10
N GLU A 61 -3.71 -0.30 12.87
CA GLU A 61 -2.63 -1.10 12.29
C GLU A 61 -1.95 -0.30 11.17
N GLU A 62 -0.63 -0.23 11.24
CA GLU A 62 0.21 0.40 10.22
C GLU A 62 1.18 -0.63 9.65
N ILE A 63 1.18 -0.76 8.32
CA ILE A 63 2.10 -1.63 7.58
C ILE A 63 2.90 -0.74 6.64
N ASN A 64 4.23 -0.87 6.69
CA ASN A 64 5.15 -0.16 5.81
C ASN A 64 5.95 -1.14 4.95
N LEU A 65 5.62 -1.19 3.66
CA LEU A 65 6.25 -2.10 2.71
C LEU A 65 7.26 -1.34 1.86
N HIS A 66 8.55 -1.64 2.02
CA HIS A 66 9.58 -1.12 1.14
C HIS A 66 9.45 -1.71 -0.27
N LEU A 67 9.43 -0.84 -1.29
CA LEU A 67 9.23 -1.22 -2.68
C LEU A 67 10.57 -1.25 -3.43
N LYS A 68 10.83 -2.35 -4.13
CA LYS A 68 11.88 -2.45 -5.16
C LYS A 68 11.43 -1.71 -6.43
N ALA A 69 12.38 -1.28 -7.27
CA ALA A 69 12.06 -0.56 -8.52
C ALA A 69 11.06 -1.30 -9.43
N GLY A 70 11.19 -2.63 -9.58
CA GLY A 70 10.22 -3.44 -10.33
C GLY A 70 8.81 -3.45 -9.72
N GLN A 71 8.72 -3.41 -8.38
CA GLN A 71 7.44 -3.31 -7.67
C GLN A 71 6.80 -1.93 -7.87
N VAL A 72 7.59 -0.86 -7.83
CA VAL A 72 7.11 0.50 -8.16
C VAL A 72 6.55 0.56 -9.58
N ASN A 73 7.26 0.00 -10.56
CA ASN A 73 6.81 -0.07 -11.95
C ASN A 73 5.50 -0.86 -12.10
N ARG A 74 5.37 -1.98 -11.40
CA ARG A 74 4.15 -2.78 -11.44
C ARG A 74 2.98 -2.05 -10.79
N LEU A 75 3.20 -1.40 -9.66
CA LEU A 75 2.19 -0.65 -8.92
C LEU A 75 1.67 0.55 -9.74
N GLU A 76 2.58 1.23 -10.44
CA GLU A 76 2.21 2.28 -11.40
C GLU A 76 1.28 1.75 -12.50
N LYS A 77 1.56 0.57 -13.07
CA LYS A 77 0.69 -0.05 -14.08
C LYS A 77 -0.69 -0.34 -13.52
N VAL A 78 -0.78 -0.89 -12.31
CA VAL A 78 -2.06 -1.16 -11.65
C VAL A 78 -2.88 0.13 -11.54
N PHE A 79 -2.26 1.21 -11.06
CA PHE A 79 -2.93 2.50 -10.90
C PHE A 79 -3.27 3.20 -12.22
N LYS A 80 -2.39 3.16 -13.23
CA LYS A 80 -2.63 3.83 -14.54
C LYS A 80 -3.69 3.10 -15.37
N ASN A 81 -3.66 1.77 -15.37
CA ASN A 81 -4.51 0.99 -16.26
C ASN A 81 -5.94 0.85 -15.73
N GLY A 82 -6.14 1.02 -14.42
CA GLY A 82 -7.42 0.84 -13.76
C GLY A 82 -8.24 2.12 -13.64
N ARG A 83 -9.55 2.02 -13.89
CA ARG A 83 -10.50 3.09 -13.50
C ARG A 83 -10.80 3.02 -12.01
N LEU A 84 -10.91 1.80 -11.49
CA LEU A 84 -11.12 1.52 -10.08
C LEU A 84 -9.95 0.69 -9.57
N VAL A 85 -9.44 1.05 -8.40
CA VAL A 85 -8.41 0.28 -7.71
C VAL A 85 -8.91 -0.07 -6.31
N LYS A 86 -8.74 -1.34 -5.95
CA LYS A 86 -9.13 -1.89 -4.67
C LYS A 86 -7.89 -2.34 -3.90
N LEU A 87 -7.96 -2.16 -2.60
CA LEU A 87 -7.09 -2.75 -1.61
C LEU A 87 -7.86 -3.86 -0.91
N TRP A 88 -7.29 -5.05 -0.86
CA TRP A 88 -7.86 -6.19 -0.19
C TRP A 88 -6.85 -6.74 0.81
N PHE A 89 -7.21 -6.68 2.08
CA PHE A 89 -6.51 -7.36 3.14
C PHE A 89 -7.13 -8.75 3.33
N MET A 90 -6.32 -9.79 3.20
CA MET A 90 -6.75 -11.17 3.40
C MET A 90 -6.13 -11.70 4.69
N GLY A 91 -6.90 -12.48 5.43
CA GLY A 91 -6.47 -13.02 6.72
C GLY A 91 -7.53 -13.92 7.33
N GLN A 92 -7.67 -13.85 8.66
CA GLN A 92 -8.78 -14.49 9.35
C GLN A 92 -10.13 -13.87 8.93
N GLU A 93 -10.13 -12.57 8.69
CA GLU A 93 -11.23 -11.84 8.08
C GLU A 93 -10.72 -11.10 6.85
N ASP A 94 -11.57 -11.02 5.82
CA ASP A 94 -11.26 -10.33 4.58
C ASP A 94 -11.87 -8.92 4.61
N ALA A 95 -11.04 -7.91 4.33
CA ALA A 95 -11.48 -6.52 4.26
C ALA A 95 -11.12 -5.91 2.90
N VAL A 96 -12.11 -5.30 2.23
CA VAL A 96 -11.95 -4.72 0.89
C VAL A 96 -12.29 -3.23 0.90
N TYR A 97 -11.37 -2.42 0.40
CA TYR A 97 -11.50 -0.97 0.31
C TYR A 97 -11.31 -0.51 -1.13
N SER A 98 -12.15 0.42 -1.58
CA SER A 98 -11.91 1.15 -2.83
C SER A 98 -10.96 2.30 -2.55
N ILE A 99 -9.90 2.41 -3.35
CA ILE A 99 -9.01 3.57 -3.36
C ILE A 99 -9.73 4.66 -4.14
N SER A 100 -9.89 5.84 -3.54
CA SER A 100 -10.53 6.97 -4.21
C SER A 100 -9.72 7.41 -5.45
N GLU A 101 -10.37 8.06 -6.41
CA GLU A 101 -9.66 8.57 -7.58
C GLU A 101 -8.59 9.60 -7.20
N VAL A 102 -8.88 10.46 -6.22
CA VAL A 102 -7.93 11.46 -5.69
C VAL A 102 -6.70 10.77 -5.12
N ASP A 103 -6.88 9.75 -4.27
CA ASP A 103 -5.76 8.99 -3.70
C ASP A 103 -4.98 8.24 -4.78
N ARG A 104 -5.67 7.68 -5.78
CA ARG A 104 -5.02 7.02 -6.93
C ARG A 104 -4.10 7.98 -7.68
N LEU A 105 -4.57 9.19 -7.98
CA LEU A 105 -3.81 10.22 -8.68
C LEU A 105 -2.63 10.72 -7.82
N ALA A 106 -2.86 10.99 -6.54
CA ALA A 106 -1.80 11.40 -5.62
C ALA A 106 -0.68 10.35 -5.52
N ASN A 107 -1.04 9.06 -5.45
CA ASN A 107 -0.07 7.96 -5.44
C ASN A 107 0.71 7.87 -6.77
N LEU A 108 0.08 8.15 -7.91
CA LEU A 108 0.76 8.21 -9.21
C LEU A 108 1.75 9.37 -9.29
N ASP A 109 1.41 10.55 -8.75
CA ASP A 109 2.31 11.70 -8.70
C ASP A 109 3.55 11.41 -7.86
N VAL A 110 3.39 10.74 -6.71
CA VAL A 110 4.52 10.30 -5.89
C VAL A 110 5.41 9.31 -6.65
N ILE A 111 4.84 8.35 -7.37
CA ILE A 111 5.61 7.40 -8.19
C ILE A 111 6.38 8.14 -9.30
N LYS A 112 5.72 9.09 -9.99
CA LYS A 112 6.34 9.91 -11.03
C LYS A 112 7.51 10.71 -10.48
N TYR A 113 7.33 11.35 -9.32
CA TYR A 113 8.39 12.06 -8.63
C TYR A 113 9.55 11.13 -8.28
N TYR A 114 9.28 9.98 -7.66
CA TYR A 114 10.29 8.99 -7.29
C TYR A 114 11.14 8.53 -8.49
N LYS A 115 10.51 8.29 -9.64
CA LYS A 115 11.20 7.90 -10.87
C LYS A 115 12.04 9.02 -11.49
N GLY A 116 11.58 10.27 -11.38
CA GLY A 116 12.29 11.44 -11.89
C GLY A 116 13.49 11.87 -11.04
N LEU A 117 13.72 11.24 -9.88
CA LEU A 117 14.84 11.57 -8.99
C LEU A 117 16.20 11.10 -9.51
N ASP A 118 16.29 10.52 -10.72
CA ASP A 118 17.46 9.76 -11.20
C ASP A 118 18.08 8.99 -10.05
N LEU A 119 17.41 7.89 -9.69
CA LEU A 119 17.95 6.89 -8.78
C LEU A 119 19.13 6.24 -9.52
N GLU A 120 20.22 7.00 -9.66
CA GLU A 120 21.49 6.58 -10.23
C GLU A 120 21.79 5.22 -9.66
N SER A 121 21.69 4.25 -10.57
CA SER A 121 22.28 2.92 -10.53
C SER A 121 22.94 2.59 -9.19
N LEU A 122 22.20 1.89 -8.34
CA LEU A 122 22.82 0.92 -7.44
C LEU A 122 23.23 -0.29 -8.26
#